data_AF-T1A240-F1
#
_entry.id   AF-T1A240-F1
#
_cell.length_a   1.000
_cell.length_b   1.000
_cell.length_c   1.000
_cell.angle_alpha   90.00
_cell.angle_beta   90.00
_cell.angle_gamma   90.00
#
_symmetry.space_group_name_H-M   'P 1'
#
loop_
_entity.id
_entity.type
_entity.pdbx_description
1 polymer ?
#
loop_
_entity_poly.entity_id
_entity_poly.type
_entity_poly.pdbx_seq_one_letter_code
_entity_poly.pdbx_strand_id
1 'polypeptide(L)'
;MDGMEVAQFTYFQQMGGFDCEPVMGEITYGLERLLMYLSGSADMFALDWSETGGASSVRYGDLFKSNEAEMSRYNFNFTDPASLASRFASLEKEVAALLGEGLLRPAYEQVIEASHLFNLLDARHALSVSERQRYVLRIRKLSQAVATEYRKPSR
;
A
#
# COMPACT_ATOMS: atom_id res chain seq x y z
N MET A 1 -5.75 17.28 -15.64
CA MET A 1 -4.95 17.61 -16.85
C MET A 1 -5.42 16.68 -17.94
N ASP A 2 -5.95 17.20 -19.05
CA ASP A 2 -6.22 16.49 -20.33
C ASP A 2 -6.60 15.00 -20.23
N GLY A 3 -7.53 14.64 -19.34
CA GLY A 3 -8.02 13.27 -19.15
C GLY A 3 -7.15 12.32 -18.30
N MET A 4 -5.95 12.73 -17.87
CA MET A 4 -5.07 11.95 -17.01
C MET A 4 -5.21 12.37 -15.53
N GLU A 5 -5.52 11.39 -14.66
CA GLU A 5 -5.56 11.60 -13.21
C GLU A 5 -4.13 11.65 -12.65
N VAL A 6 -3.71 12.84 -12.22
CA VAL A 6 -2.34 13.13 -11.76
C VAL A 6 -2.25 13.45 -10.27
N ALA A 7 -3.37 13.79 -9.62
CA ALA A 7 -3.43 14.08 -8.19
C ALA A 7 -4.80 13.72 -7.63
N GLN A 8 -4.81 13.22 -6.39
CA GLN A 8 -6.00 12.98 -5.59
C GLN A 8 -5.98 13.89 -4.35
N PHE A 9 -7.11 14.51 -4.06
CA PHE A 9 -7.33 15.31 -2.86
C PHE A 9 -8.35 14.61 -1.97
N THR A 10 -7.95 14.28 -0.75
CA THR A 10 -8.81 13.59 0.22
C THR A 10 -8.90 14.39 1.51
N TYR A 11 -10.11 14.63 1.98
CA TYR A 11 -10.35 15.22 3.29
C TYR A 11 -10.84 14.13 4.25
N PHE A 12 -9.97 13.68 5.14
CA PHE A 12 -10.31 12.65 6.13
C PHE A 12 -11.19 13.24 7.22
N GLN A 13 -12.45 12.80 7.23
CA GLN A 13 -13.37 13.01 8.34
C GLN A 13 -13.11 12.00 9.46
N GLN A 14 -12.69 10.77 9.10
CA GLN A 14 -12.39 9.71 10.05
C GLN A 14 -11.10 8.98 9.68
N MET A 15 -10.31 8.61 10.68
CA MET A 15 -9.12 7.77 10.57
C MET A 15 -9.10 6.74 11.69
N GLY A 16 -8.85 5.47 11.36
CA GLY A 16 -8.82 4.40 12.37
C GLY A 16 -10.14 4.24 13.14
N GLY A 17 -11.28 4.70 12.58
CA GLY A 17 -12.58 4.70 13.24
C GLY A 17 -12.85 5.88 14.18
N PHE A 18 -11.97 6.88 14.21
CA PHE A 18 -12.12 8.08 15.03
C PHE A 18 -12.28 9.32 14.15
N ASP A 19 -13.06 10.29 14.63
CA ASP A 19 -13.21 11.58 13.95
C ASP A 19 -11.90 12.38 13.98
N CYS A 20 -11.58 13.02 12.86
CA CYS A 20 -10.42 13.88 12.72
C CYS A 20 -10.79 15.32 13.12
N GLU A 21 -10.19 15.81 14.20
CA GLU A 21 -10.38 17.17 14.70
C GLU A 21 -9.02 17.89 14.86
N PRO A 22 -8.64 18.79 13.93
CA PRO A 22 -9.38 19.21 12.73
C PRO A 22 -9.39 18.15 11.61
N VAL A 23 -10.25 18.36 10.61
CA VAL A 23 -10.28 17.55 9.37
C VAL A 23 -8.90 17.58 8.73
N MET A 24 -8.38 16.40 8.39
CA MET A 24 -7.06 16.24 7.79
C MET A 24 -7.15 16.25 6.27
N GLY A 25 -6.37 17.11 5.61
CA GLY A 25 -6.23 17.12 4.16
C GLY A 25 -5.03 16.29 3.71
N GLU A 26 -5.24 15.41 2.74
CA GLU A 26 -4.20 14.66 2.04
C GLU A 26 -4.20 15.03 0.56
N ILE A 27 -2.99 15.24 0.03
CA ILE A 27 -2.76 15.46 -1.40
C ILE A 27 -1.78 14.37 -1.86
N THR A 28 -2.23 13.53 -2.78
CA THR A 28 -1.46 12.41 -3.30
C THR A 28 -1.18 12.64 -4.78
N TYR A 29 0.09 12.68 -5.15
CA TYR A 29 0.53 12.93 -6.52
C TYR A 29 0.98 11.63 -7.19
N GLY A 30 0.49 11.38 -8.40
CA GLY A 30 1.02 10.33 -9.28
C GLY A 30 2.26 10.84 -10.00
N LEU A 31 3.44 10.67 -9.40
CA LEU A 31 4.68 11.28 -9.87
C LEU A 31 5.02 10.87 -11.30
N GLU A 32 4.86 9.59 -11.65
CA GLU A 32 5.13 9.08 -13.00
C GLU A 32 4.22 9.73 -14.04
N ARG A 33 2.93 9.88 -13.72
CA ARG A 33 1.96 10.53 -14.61
C ARG A 33 2.23 12.03 -14.75
N LEU A 34 2.62 12.69 -13.67
CA LEU A 34 3.06 14.09 -13.71
C LEU A 34 4.28 14.25 -14.62
N LEU A 35 5.27 13.38 -14.50
CA LEU A 35 6.47 13.40 -15.34
C LEU A 35 6.16 13.09 -16.81
N MET A 36 5.26 12.14 -17.08
CA MET A 36 4.75 11.88 -18.44
C MET A 36 4.11 13.13 -19.04
N TYR A 37 3.26 13.81 -18.27
CA TYR A 37 2.63 15.06 -18.72
C TYR A 37 3.65 16.16 -19.00
N LEU A 38 4.62 16.36 -18.08
CA LEU A 38 5.63 17.42 -18.20
C LEU A 38 6.62 17.16 -19.36
N SER A 39 6.98 15.91 -19.60
CA SER A 39 7.90 15.51 -20.69
C SER A 39 7.19 15.33 -22.04
N GLY A 40 5.86 15.28 -22.06
CA GLY A 40 5.08 14.91 -23.25
C GLY A 40 5.24 13.43 -23.65
N SER A 41 5.83 12.58 -22.80
CA SER A 41 5.98 11.15 -23.07
C SER A 41 4.70 10.38 -22.81
N ALA A 42 4.33 9.51 -23.74
CA ALA A 42 3.22 8.55 -23.57
C ALA A 42 3.65 7.23 -22.91
N ASP A 43 4.95 7.00 -22.73
CA ASP A 43 5.52 5.79 -22.13
C ASP A 43 6.28 6.14 -20.84
N MET A 44 5.82 5.57 -19.72
CA MET A 44 6.43 5.70 -18.41
C MET A 44 7.88 5.18 -18.39
N PHE A 45 8.17 4.10 -19.11
CA PHE A 45 9.50 3.50 -19.11
C PHE A 45 10.52 4.33 -19.92
N ALA A 46 10.03 5.24 -20.76
CA ALA A 46 10.86 6.15 -21.54
C ALA A 46 11.20 7.45 -20.80
N LEU A 47 10.64 7.67 -19.60
CA LEU A 47 10.94 8.86 -18.79
C LEU A 47 12.40 8.88 -18.37
N ASP A 48 13.03 10.05 -18.46
CA ASP A 48 14.35 10.28 -17.88
C ASP A 48 14.24 10.32 -16.35
N TRP A 49 14.98 9.45 -15.66
CA TRP A 49 15.04 9.38 -14.19
C TRP A 49 16.01 10.42 -13.61
N SER A 50 17.10 10.71 -14.32
CA SER A 50 18.07 11.72 -13.92
C SER A 50 18.55 12.56 -15.10
N GLU A 51 18.70 13.87 -14.88
CA GLU A 51 19.41 14.75 -15.80
C GLU A 51 20.91 14.50 -15.66
N THR A 52 21.50 13.77 -16.60
CA THR A 52 22.95 13.72 -16.75
C THR A 52 23.36 14.80 -17.75
N GLY A 53 24.10 15.81 -17.28
CA GLY A 53 24.79 16.80 -18.12
C GLY A 53 25.88 16.22 -19.03
N GLY A 54 25.77 14.97 -19.47
CA GLY A 54 26.69 14.27 -20.35
C GLY A 54 26.35 12.77 -20.59
N ALA A 55 26.31 12.40 -21.87
CA ALA A 55 26.45 11.08 -22.53
C ALA A 55 25.51 9.89 -22.24
N SER A 56 24.71 9.82 -21.17
CA SER A 56 23.63 8.81 -21.09
C SER A 56 22.63 9.13 -19.99
N SER A 57 21.39 9.48 -20.36
CA SER A 57 20.28 9.57 -19.41
C SER A 57 19.89 8.17 -18.95
N VAL A 58 19.70 8.00 -17.65
CA VAL A 58 19.13 6.76 -17.10
C VAL A 58 17.62 6.88 -17.26
N ARG A 59 17.00 5.91 -17.91
CA ARG A 59 15.54 5.89 -18.06
C ARG A 59 14.90 5.15 -16.90
N TYR A 60 13.65 5.49 -16.60
CA TYR A 60 12.83 4.77 -15.63
C TYR A 60 12.79 3.26 -15.94
N GLY A 61 12.69 2.91 -17.23
CA GLY A 61 12.71 1.53 -17.70
C GLY A 61 14.00 0.77 -17.38
N ASP A 62 15.14 1.44 -17.33
CA ASP A 62 16.42 0.80 -17.03
C ASP A 62 16.49 0.31 -15.57
N LEU A 63 15.74 0.97 -14.68
CA LEU A 63 15.70 0.67 -13.25
C LEU A 63 14.55 -0.28 -12.88
N PHE A 64 13.36 -0.07 -13.43
CA PHE A 64 12.14 -0.68 -12.90
C PHE A 64 11.49 -1.72 -13.82
N LYS A 65 11.85 -1.80 -15.11
CA LYS A 65 11.14 -2.68 -16.06
C LYS A 65 11.33 -4.17 -15.76
N SER A 66 12.53 -4.59 -15.38
CA SER A 66 12.81 -5.97 -14.98
C SER A 66 12.08 -6.31 -13.68
N ASN A 67 12.16 -5.44 -12.68
CA ASN A 67 11.49 -5.59 -11.40
C ASN A 67 9.96 -5.73 -11.58
N GLU A 68 9.34 -4.89 -12.41
CA GLU A 68 7.91 -4.95 -12.69
C GLU A 68 7.50 -6.29 -13.31
N ALA A 69 8.29 -6.79 -14.28
CA ALA A 69 8.03 -8.08 -14.92
C ALA A 69 8.17 -9.26 -13.93
N GLU A 70 9.20 -9.24 -13.09
CA GLU A 70 9.44 -10.27 -12.09
C GLU A 70 8.40 -10.26 -10.98
N MET A 71 8.09 -9.09 -10.42
CA MET A 71 7.09 -8.92 -9.36
C MET A 71 5.69 -9.25 -9.85
N SER A 72 5.33 -8.84 -11.07
CA SER A 72 4.06 -9.27 -11.69
C SER A 72 3.98 -10.79 -11.77
N ARG A 73 5.02 -11.44 -12.31
CA ARG A 73 5.06 -12.90 -12.43
C ARG A 73 4.98 -13.57 -11.05
N TYR A 74 5.67 -13.04 -10.05
CA TYR A 74 5.59 -13.54 -8.67
C TYR A 74 4.16 -13.44 -8.11
N ASN A 75 3.59 -12.23 -8.12
CA ASN A 75 2.27 -11.92 -7.58
C ASN A 75 1.15 -12.71 -8.26
N PHE A 76 1.23 -12.92 -9.58
CA PHE A 76 0.17 -13.59 -10.33
C PHE A 76 0.37 -15.10 -10.44
N ASN A 77 1.59 -15.65 -10.35
CA ASN A 77 1.82 -17.06 -10.68
C ASN A 77 2.47 -17.88 -9.56
N PHE A 78 3.26 -17.27 -8.67
CA PHE A 78 4.13 -18.01 -7.76
C PHE A 78 3.79 -17.89 -6.28
N THR A 79 2.87 -17.01 -5.89
CA THR A 79 2.39 -16.98 -4.51
C THR A 79 1.38 -18.10 -4.26
N ASP A 80 1.57 -18.84 -3.16
CA ASP A 80 0.64 -19.86 -2.66
C ASP A 80 -0.44 -19.23 -1.77
N PRO A 81 -1.72 -19.20 -2.18
CA PRO A 81 -2.79 -18.60 -1.39
C PRO A 81 -2.98 -19.25 0.00
N ALA A 82 -2.74 -20.55 0.15
CA ALA A 82 -2.90 -21.23 1.43
C ALA A 82 -1.86 -20.75 2.45
N SER A 83 -0.59 -20.67 2.04
CA SER A 83 0.49 -20.09 2.83
C SER A 83 0.21 -18.62 3.18
N LEU A 84 -0.22 -17.80 2.21
CA LEU A 84 -0.57 -16.40 2.45
C LEU A 84 -1.70 -16.24 3.48
N ALA A 85 -2.75 -17.05 3.38
CA ALA A 85 -3.86 -17.04 4.33
C ALA A 85 -3.42 -17.45 5.74
N SER A 86 -2.52 -18.45 5.84
CA SER A 86 -1.91 -18.87 7.11
C SER A 86 -1.06 -17.76 7.73
N ARG A 87 -0.19 -17.12 6.94
CA ARG A 87 0.62 -15.96 7.37
C ARG A 87 -0.26 -14.82 7.87
N PHE A 88 -1.32 -14.47 7.14
CA PHE A 88 -2.28 -13.45 7.56
C PHE A 88 -2.88 -13.78 8.94
N ALA A 89 -3.29 -15.03 9.17
CA ALA A 89 -3.85 -15.45 10.45
C ALA A 89 -2.81 -15.41 11.60
N SER A 90 -1.53 -15.63 11.30
CA SER A 90 -0.43 -15.46 12.26
C SER A 90 -0.21 -13.99 12.62
N LEU A 91 -0.21 -13.10 11.62
CA LEU A 91 -0.08 -11.65 11.84
C LEU A 91 -1.20 -11.09 12.72
N GLU A 92 -2.45 -11.56 12.55
CA GLU A 92 -3.56 -11.16 13.42
C GLU A 92 -3.29 -11.47 14.89
N LYS A 93 -2.72 -12.64 15.17
CA LYS A 93 -2.36 -13.04 16.55
C LYS A 93 -1.20 -12.22 17.08
N GLU A 94 -0.22 -11.95 16.21
CA GLU A 94 0.97 -11.17 16.56
C GLU A 94 0.61 -9.72 16.88
N VAL A 95 -0.25 -9.07 16.09
CA VAL A 95 -0.79 -7.74 16.39
C VAL A 95 -1.41 -7.71 17.77
N ALA A 96 -2.27 -8.69 18.10
CA ALA A 96 -2.93 -8.74 19.41
C ALA A 96 -1.91 -8.91 20.56
N ALA A 97 -0.91 -9.77 20.39
CA ALA A 97 0.14 -9.98 21.38
C ALA A 97 1.00 -8.72 21.59
N LEU A 98 1.45 -8.09 20.49
CA LEU A 98 2.27 -6.88 20.52
C LEU A 98 1.53 -5.70 21.18
N LEU A 99 0.24 -5.52 20.88
CA LEU A 99 -0.56 -4.50 21.56
C LEU A 99 -0.73 -4.80 23.05
N GLY A 100 -0.85 -6.08 23.44
CA GLY A 100 -0.87 -6.49 24.85
C GLY A 100 0.40 -6.10 25.62
N GLU A 101 1.55 -6.12 24.96
CA GLU A 101 2.85 -5.68 25.48
C GLU A 101 3.09 -4.17 25.35
N GLY A 102 2.13 -3.42 24.78
CA GLY A 102 2.29 -1.98 24.53
C GLY A 102 3.24 -1.64 23.37
N LEU A 103 3.61 -2.62 22.55
CA LEU A 103 4.48 -2.46 21.39
C LEU A 103 3.70 -1.99 20.16
N LEU A 104 3.30 -0.72 20.21
CA LEU A 104 2.41 -0.11 19.23
C LEU A 104 2.97 -0.06 17.80
N ARG A 105 4.20 0.43 17.62
CA ARG A 105 4.81 0.57 16.28
C ARG A 105 5.02 -0.79 15.63
N PRO A 106 5.59 -1.81 16.33
CA PRO A 106 5.64 -3.17 15.79
C PRO A 106 4.27 -3.71 15.40
N ALA A 107 3.24 -3.50 16.23
CA ALA A 107 1.89 -3.95 15.90
C ALA A 107 1.38 -3.29 14.60
N TYR A 108 1.63 -2.00 14.40
CA TYR A 108 1.23 -1.30 13.18
C TYR A 108 1.93 -1.85 11.92
N GLU A 109 3.22 -2.16 11.99
CA GLU A 109 3.95 -2.79 10.88
C GLU A 109 3.30 -4.13 10.47
N GLN A 110 2.85 -4.94 11.44
CA GLN A 110 2.15 -6.19 11.14
C GLN A 110 0.78 -5.96 10.48
N VAL A 111 0.10 -4.83 10.76
CA VAL A 111 -1.14 -4.46 10.06
C VAL A 111 -0.87 -4.09 8.60
N ILE A 112 0.22 -3.37 8.33
CA ILE A 112 0.65 -3.04 6.96
C ILE A 112 0.95 -4.32 6.19
N GLU A 113 1.73 -5.24 6.77
CA GLU A 113 2.03 -6.54 6.16
C GLU A 113 0.74 -7.35 5.93
N ALA A 114 -0.19 -7.37 6.88
CA ALA A 114 -1.48 -8.05 6.69
C ALA A 114 -2.27 -7.47 5.51
N SER A 115 -2.27 -6.14 5.33
CA SER A 115 -2.86 -5.48 4.17
C SER A 115 -2.15 -5.88 2.87
N HIS A 116 -0.82 -6.01 2.89
CA HIS A 116 -0.05 -6.46 1.73
C HIS A 116 -0.38 -7.92 1.36
N LEU A 117 -0.43 -8.84 2.32
CA LEU A 117 -0.80 -10.24 2.08
C LEU A 117 -2.21 -10.37 1.51
N PHE A 118 -3.15 -9.53 1.96
CA PHE A 118 -4.48 -9.46 1.36
C PHE A 118 -4.42 -9.05 -0.11
N ASN A 119 -3.61 -8.05 -0.47
CA ASN A 119 -3.45 -7.64 -1.87
C ASN A 119 -2.87 -8.77 -2.73
N LEU A 120 -1.93 -9.57 -2.21
CA LEU A 120 -1.42 -10.74 -2.92
C LEU A 120 -2.49 -11.82 -3.12
N LEU A 121 -3.31 -12.09 -2.09
CA LEU A 121 -4.45 -13.01 -2.19
C LEU A 121 -5.48 -12.57 -3.25
N ASP A 122 -5.79 -11.26 -3.28
CA ASP A 122 -6.71 -10.65 -4.24
C ASP A 122 -6.14 -10.69 -5.67
N ALA A 123 -4.85 -10.38 -5.84
CA ALA A 123 -4.14 -10.47 -7.13
C ALA A 123 -4.10 -11.89 -7.71
N ARG A 124 -4.06 -12.92 -6.85
CA ARG A 124 -4.17 -14.33 -7.27
C ARG A 124 -5.58 -14.75 -7.67
N HIS A 125 -6.56 -13.86 -7.56
CA HIS A 125 -7.99 -14.18 -7.71
C HIS A 125 -8.41 -15.35 -6.82
N ALA A 126 -7.75 -15.51 -5.67
CA ALA A 126 -7.99 -16.62 -4.75
C ALA A 126 -9.18 -16.37 -3.81
N LEU A 127 -9.72 -15.14 -3.80
CA LEU A 127 -10.80 -14.72 -2.93
C LEU A 127 -12.09 -14.53 -3.72
N SER A 128 -13.17 -15.13 -3.24
CA SER A 128 -14.53 -14.74 -3.63
C SER A 128 -14.87 -13.34 -3.11
N VAL A 129 -15.95 -12.74 -3.64
CA VAL A 129 -16.42 -11.41 -3.21
C VAL A 129 -16.69 -11.36 -1.71
N SER A 130 -17.29 -12.42 -1.15
CA SER A 130 -17.59 -12.51 0.28
C SER A 130 -16.33 -12.66 1.12
N GLU A 131 -15.34 -13.44 0.66
CA GLU A 131 -14.06 -13.57 1.34
C GLU A 131 -13.28 -12.25 1.33
N ARG A 132 -13.24 -11.55 0.19
CA ARG A 132 -12.63 -10.22 0.09
C ARG A 132 -13.22 -9.25 1.11
N GLN A 133 -14.55 -9.18 1.22
CA GLN A 133 -15.22 -8.35 2.23
C GLN A 133 -14.82 -8.75 3.66
N ARG A 134 -14.71 -10.05 3.94
CA ARG A 134 -14.28 -10.56 5.25
C ARG A 134 -12.85 -10.16 5.58
N TYR A 135 -11.92 -10.22 4.62
CA TYR A 135 -10.53 -9.76 4.83
C TYR A 135 -10.46 -8.26 5.09
N VAL A 136 -11.18 -7.44 4.32
CA VAL A 136 -11.25 -5.98 4.54
C VAL A 136 -11.75 -5.65 5.95
N LEU A 137 -12.78 -6.33 6.43
CA LEU A 137 -13.28 -6.14 7.80
C LEU A 137 -12.25 -6.54 8.87
N ARG A 138 -11.48 -7.61 8.64
CA ARG A 138 -10.40 -8.05 9.55
C ARG A 138 -9.28 -7.01 9.62
N ILE A 139 -8.79 -6.53 8.48
CA ILE A 139 -7.75 -5.48 8.42
C ILE A 139 -8.25 -4.19 9.09
N ARG A 140 -9.51 -3.81 8.85
CA ARG A 140 -10.15 -2.66 9.52
C ARG A 140 -10.12 -2.83 11.04
N LYS A 141 -10.47 -4.01 11.56
CA LYS A 141 -10.43 -4.30 13.00
C LYS A 141 -9.02 -4.17 13.58
N LEU A 142 -8.00 -4.69 12.88
CA LEU A 142 -6.59 -4.55 13.30
C LEU A 142 -6.17 -3.07 13.34
N SER A 143 -6.46 -2.33 12.28
CA SER A 143 -6.13 -0.91 12.16
C SER A 143 -6.82 -0.07 13.25
N GLN A 144 -8.08 -0.36 13.54
CA GLN A 144 -8.83 0.28 14.64
C GLN A 144 -8.23 -0.04 16.00
N ALA A 145 -7.78 -1.27 16.25
CA ALA A 145 -7.13 -1.64 17.50
C ALA A 145 -5.83 -0.86 17.72
N VAL A 146 -4.98 -0.77 16.68
CA VAL A 146 -3.75 0.04 16.73
C VAL A 146 -4.08 1.52 16.96
N ALA A 147 -5.04 2.08 16.23
CA ALA A 147 -5.45 3.48 16.40
C ALA A 147 -5.99 3.76 17.82
N THR A 148 -6.72 2.80 18.40
CA THR A 148 -7.24 2.89 19.77
C THR A 148 -6.11 2.96 20.79
N GLU A 149 -5.10 2.10 20.66
CA GLU A 149 -3.93 2.13 21.53
C GLU A 149 -3.08 3.40 21.34
N TYR A 150 -2.91 3.87 20.10
CA TYR A 150 -2.18 5.11 19.80
C TYR A 150 -2.78 6.35 20.50
N ARG A 151 -4.11 6.41 20.62
CA ARG A 151 -4.80 7.52 21.27
C ARG A 151 -4.71 7.52 22.79
N LYS A 152 -4.28 6.42 23.42
CA LYS A 152 -4.13 6.41 24.88
C LYS A 152 -2.99 7.36 25.27
N PRO A 153 -3.10 8.05 26.42
CA PRO A 153 -2.00 8.85 26.95
C PRO A 153 -0.75 7.98 27.07
N SER A 154 0.40 8.49 26.63
CA SER A 154 1.69 7.82 26.83
C SER A 154 1.87 7.54 28.33
N ARG A 155 2.17 6.28 28.68
CA ARG A 155 2.47 5.88 30.06
C ARG A 155 3.79 6.48 30.54
#